data_AF-A0A960L4L5-F1
#
_entry.id   AF-A0A960L4L5-F1
#
_cell.length_a   1.000
_cell.length_b   1.000
_cell.length_c   1.000
_cell.angle_alpha   90.00
_cell.angle_beta   90.00
_cell.angle_gamma   90.00
#
_symmetry.space_group_name_H-M   'P 1'
#
loop_
_entity.id
_entity.type
_entity.pdbx_description
1 polymer ?
#
loop_
_entity_poly.entity_id
_entity_poly.type
_entity_poly.pdbx_seq_one_letter_code
_entity_poly.pdbx_strand_id
1 'polypeptide(L)'
;MLGKFRRKSELRILGQRVAGATALLLLGSAVLISLTGNPRSATAATADDVLDCTAVLNIQITELQRQTTRAVKAMRETPEATIPDLRHLISIHSGISEADLIASGQPMQKLAGEAMAARIAQKTLAEVRALVDGGTSIRDIVVNSGAEPQIMLFALNGMNSALNFHTHVARTIGLPDTDGDGIPNMRDDDIDGDGFLNWGDADVDGDGLGNDVDDDIDGDGLANLFDDDVDGD
;
A
#
# COMPACT_ATOMS: atom_id res chain seq x y z
N MET A 1 35.84 -45.21 45.91
CA MET A 1 36.47 -44.78 44.64
C MET A 1 35.87 -43.42 44.29
N LEU A 2 36.38 -42.23 44.61
CA LEU A 2 37.71 -41.60 44.54
C LEU A 2 38.28 -41.50 43.11
N GLY A 3 38.23 -40.28 42.54
CA GLY A 3 38.91 -39.83 41.31
C GLY A 3 38.17 -38.65 40.65
N LYS A 4 38.25 -37.41 41.17
CA LYS A 4 39.19 -36.31 40.79
C LYS A 4 39.24 -36.01 39.28
N PHE A 5 38.84 -34.80 38.86
CA PHE A 5 39.77 -33.70 38.51
C PHE A 5 39.03 -32.40 38.13
N ARG A 6 39.39 -31.30 38.79
CA ARG A 6 39.08 -29.91 38.42
C ARG A 6 39.94 -29.49 37.22
N ARG A 7 39.44 -28.56 36.39
CA ARG A 7 40.24 -27.40 35.95
C ARG A 7 39.36 -26.15 35.80
N LYS A 8 39.76 -25.12 36.55
CA LYS A 8 39.41 -23.70 36.36
C LYS A 8 40.17 -23.17 35.14
N SER A 9 39.56 -22.25 34.39
CA SER A 9 40.27 -21.10 33.83
C SER A 9 39.29 -19.95 33.61
N GLU A 10 39.44 -18.96 34.48
CA GLU A 10 38.88 -17.62 34.37
C GLU A 10 39.48 -16.90 33.15
N LEU A 11 38.69 -16.06 32.49
CA LEU A 11 39.18 -14.84 31.84
C LEU A 11 38.07 -13.79 31.90
N ARG A 12 38.18 -12.93 32.94
CA ARG A 12 37.58 -11.60 33.01
C ARG A 12 38.40 -10.68 32.11
N ILE A 13 37.77 -10.03 31.13
CA ILE A 13 38.13 -8.69 30.62
C ILE A 13 36.78 -8.03 30.27
N LEU A 14 36.24 -7.18 31.15
CA LEU A 14 36.22 -5.70 31.01
C LEU A 14 35.60 -5.30 29.65
N GLY A 15 34.32 -4.95 29.57
CA GLY A 15 33.81 -3.68 30.07
C GLY A 15 34.07 -2.56 29.08
N GLN A 16 33.28 -2.46 28.01
CA GLN A 16 33.14 -1.22 27.21
C GLN A 16 31.68 -1.06 26.75
N ARG A 17 31.11 0.08 27.15
CA ARG A 17 29.84 0.64 26.70
C ARG A 17 30.05 1.29 25.33
N VAL A 18 29.23 0.96 24.32
CA VAL A 18 28.79 1.85 23.21
C VAL A 18 27.47 1.23 22.70
N ALA A 19 26.30 1.70 23.12
CA ALA A 19 25.48 2.73 22.46
C ALA A 19 25.14 2.42 20.98
N GLY A 20 23.88 2.09 20.72
CA GLY A 20 23.13 2.38 19.49
C GLY A 20 23.49 1.60 18.22
N ALA A 21 22.59 0.72 17.79
CA ALA A 21 22.19 0.55 16.38
C ALA A 21 21.03 -0.44 16.30
N THR A 22 19.83 0.11 16.13
CA THR A 22 18.65 -0.56 15.60
C THR A 22 19.00 -1.19 14.25
N ALA A 23 18.85 -2.51 14.15
CA ALA A 23 19.00 -3.25 12.90
C ALA A 23 17.68 -3.18 12.13
N LEU A 24 17.62 -2.25 11.16
CA LEU A 24 16.58 -2.20 10.13
C LEU A 24 17.05 -3.07 8.96
N LEU A 25 16.40 -4.21 8.76
CA LEU A 25 16.58 -5.09 7.60
C LEU A 25 15.85 -4.48 6.40
N LEU A 26 16.61 -3.86 5.48
CA LEU A 26 16.15 -3.50 4.13
C LEU A 26 16.72 -4.53 3.13
N LEU A 27 15.86 -5.43 2.68
CA LEU A 27 15.98 -6.15 1.40
C LEU A 27 14.91 -5.49 0.49
N GLY A 28 15.12 -5.06 -0.74
CA GLY A 28 16.22 -5.18 -1.68
C GLY A 28 15.58 -5.09 -3.07
N SER A 29 15.92 -4.07 -3.86
CA SER A 29 15.69 -4.01 -5.32
C SER A 29 16.39 -2.79 -5.91
N ALA A 30 17.73 -2.84 -5.97
CA ALA A 30 18.50 -1.92 -6.80
C ALA A 30 18.55 -2.48 -8.23
N VAL A 31 17.84 -1.84 -9.15
CA VAL A 31 18.01 -2.05 -10.59
C VAL A 31 19.41 -1.54 -10.96
N LEU A 32 20.33 -2.45 -11.28
CA LEU A 32 21.63 -2.11 -11.84
C LEU A 32 21.45 -1.58 -13.27
N ILE A 33 21.61 -0.27 -13.46
CA ILE A 33 21.90 0.30 -14.78
C ILE A 33 23.41 0.22 -15.00
N SER A 34 23.79 -0.59 -15.98
CA SER A 34 25.16 -0.74 -16.46
C SER A 34 25.64 0.55 -17.14
N LEU A 35 26.57 1.26 -16.51
CA LEU A 35 27.31 2.37 -17.13
C LEU A 35 28.75 1.92 -17.38
N THR A 36 29.03 1.52 -18.62
CA THR A 36 30.39 1.45 -19.15
C THR A 36 30.93 2.87 -19.28
N GLY A 37 31.54 3.38 -18.21
CA GLY A 37 32.17 4.70 -18.15
C GLY A 37 33.49 4.64 -17.37
N ASN A 38 34.57 5.03 -18.04
CA ASN A 38 35.98 4.98 -17.63
C ASN A 38 36.26 5.63 -16.24
N PRO A 39 37.00 5.00 -15.31
CA PRO A 39 37.20 5.50 -13.94
C PRO A 39 38.37 6.49 -13.86
N ARG A 40 38.20 7.71 -14.36
CA ARG A 40 39.15 8.82 -14.08
C ARG A 40 38.44 10.17 -14.06
N SER A 41 37.77 10.46 -12.94
CA SER A 41 37.60 11.80 -12.35
C SER A 41 36.64 11.68 -11.18
N ALA A 42 37.12 11.22 -10.03
CA ALA A 42 36.38 11.35 -8.78
C ALA A 42 36.46 12.81 -8.32
N THR A 43 35.64 13.67 -8.92
CA THR A 43 35.27 14.96 -8.32
C THR A 43 34.19 14.69 -7.28
N ALA A 44 34.44 15.15 -6.06
CA ALA A 44 33.63 14.94 -4.88
C ALA A 44 32.12 15.08 -5.17
N ALA A 45 31.35 14.02 -4.91
CA ALA A 45 29.91 14.09 -4.81
C ALA A 45 29.57 15.11 -3.72
N THR A 46 29.00 16.24 -4.14
CA THR A 46 28.43 17.23 -3.23
C THR A 46 27.19 16.63 -2.59
N ALA A 47 26.79 17.16 -1.43
CA ALA A 47 25.64 16.73 -0.62
C ALA A 47 24.25 16.93 -1.30
N ASP A 48 24.21 16.95 -2.63
CA ASP A 48 23.04 17.16 -3.48
C ASP A 48 22.56 15.86 -4.17
N ASP A 49 23.21 14.72 -3.92
CA ASP A 49 22.74 13.40 -4.40
C ASP A 49 21.63 12.86 -3.47
N VAL A 50 20.73 13.76 -3.05
CA VAL A 50 19.45 13.39 -2.46
C VAL A 50 18.66 12.79 -3.61
N LEU A 51 18.36 11.49 -3.51
CA LEU A 51 17.44 10.81 -4.41
C LEU A 51 16.26 11.73 -4.70
N ASP A 52 16.13 12.20 -5.94
CA ASP A 52 15.03 13.06 -6.33
C ASP A 52 13.74 12.25 -6.26
N CYS A 53 13.12 12.24 -5.09
CA CYS A 53 11.87 11.55 -4.84
C CYS A 53 10.78 12.05 -5.80
N THR A 54 10.91 13.25 -6.36
CA THR A 54 10.00 13.79 -7.38
C THR A 54 9.93 12.87 -8.60
N ALA A 55 11.06 12.34 -9.07
CA ALA A 55 11.09 11.43 -10.21
C ALA A 55 10.38 10.10 -9.89
N VAL A 56 10.59 9.56 -8.70
CA VAL A 56 9.95 8.31 -8.23
C VAL A 56 8.44 8.52 -8.06
N LEU A 57 8.03 9.61 -7.41
CA LEU A 57 6.62 9.98 -7.23
C LEU A 57 5.92 10.18 -8.58
N ASN A 58 6.58 10.84 -9.54
CA ASN A 58 6.04 11.02 -10.88
C ASN A 58 5.76 9.68 -11.59
N ILE A 59 6.64 8.70 -11.42
CA ILE A 59 6.44 7.34 -11.97
C ILE A 59 5.22 6.70 -11.31
N GLN A 60 5.11 6.74 -9.99
CA GLN A 60 4.01 6.11 -9.26
C GLN A 60 2.64 6.74 -9.54
N ILE A 61 2.57 8.08 -9.65
CA ILE A 61 1.35 8.79 -10.04
C ILE A 61 0.93 8.42 -11.46
N THR A 62 1.89 8.34 -12.39
CA THR A 62 1.61 7.95 -13.78
C THR A 62 1.14 6.49 -13.85
N GLU A 63 1.74 5.62 -13.04
CA GLU A 63 1.36 4.22 -12.94
C GLU A 63 -0.05 4.08 -12.36
N LEU A 64 -0.40 4.83 -11.32
CA LEU A 64 -1.75 4.88 -10.75
C LEU A 64 -2.78 5.26 -11.80
N GLN A 65 -2.55 6.35 -12.53
CA GLN A 65 -3.47 6.76 -13.62
C GLN A 65 -3.62 5.67 -14.70
N ARG A 66 -2.56 4.92 -14.98
CA ARG A 66 -2.59 3.83 -15.95
C ARG A 66 -3.39 2.63 -15.42
N GLN A 67 -3.17 2.25 -14.16
CA GLN A 67 -3.85 1.14 -13.52
C GLN A 67 -5.35 1.41 -13.38
N THR A 68 -5.74 2.59 -12.92
CA THR A 68 -7.15 2.99 -12.80
C THR A 68 -7.85 2.99 -14.16
N THR A 69 -7.17 3.43 -15.21
CA THR A 69 -7.70 3.38 -16.58
C THR A 69 -7.92 1.94 -17.04
N ARG A 70 -6.98 1.04 -16.75
CA ARG A 70 -7.07 -0.39 -17.09
C ARG A 70 -8.16 -1.09 -16.28
N ALA A 71 -8.21 -0.83 -14.98
CA ALA A 71 -9.20 -1.32 -14.02
C ALA A 71 -10.62 -1.09 -14.55
N VAL A 72 -10.98 0.17 -14.81
CA VAL A 72 -12.34 0.49 -15.24
C VAL A 72 -12.63 -0.02 -16.65
N LYS A 73 -11.62 -0.11 -17.53
CA LYS A 73 -11.81 -0.73 -18.83
C LYS A 73 -12.14 -2.22 -18.67
N ALA A 74 -11.36 -2.95 -17.88
CA ALA A 74 -11.58 -4.37 -17.62
C ALA A 74 -12.97 -4.61 -17.00
N MET A 75 -13.36 -3.80 -16.01
CA MET A 75 -14.67 -3.92 -15.34
C MET A 75 -15.86 -3.57 -16.23
N ARG A 76 -15.70 -2.75 -17.28
CA ARG A 76 -16.74 -2.56 -18.30
C ARG A 76 -16.93 -3.79 -19.19
N GLU A 77 -15.89 -4.62 -19.29
CA GLU A 77 -15.83 -5.79 -20.14
C GLU A 77 -16.17 -7.08 -19.36
N THR A 78 -16.11 -7.06 -18.02
CA THR A 78 -16.44 -8.19 -17.13
C THR A 78 -17.68 -7.92 -16.28
N PRO A 79 -18.74 -8.74 -16.39
CA PRO A 79 -19.96 -8.60 -15.59
C PRO A 79 -19.77 -8.86 -14.08
N GLU A 80 -18.76 -9.64 -13.70
CA GLU A 80 -18.52 -10.13 -12.33
C GLU A 80 -17.75 -9.13 -11.46
N ALA A 81 -16.88 -8.31 -12.05
CA ALA A 81 -16.20 -7.23 -11.34
C ALA A 81 -17.11 -5.99 -11.32
N THR A 82 -17.78 -5.73 -10.20
CA THR A 82 -18.83 -4.72 -10.18
C THR A 82 -18.26 -3.32 -9.94
N ILE A 83 -18.88 -2.30 -10.54
CA ILE A 83 -18.55 -0.88 -10.31
C ILE A 83 -18.59 -0.49 -8.80
N PRO A 84 -19.51 -1.04 -7.97
CA PRO A 84 -19.45 -0.91 -6.51
C PRO A 84 -18.09 -1.23 -5.90
N ASP A 85 -17.48 -2.37 -6.24
CA ASP A 85 -16.25 -2.85 -5.59
C ASP A 85 -15.06 -1.90 -5.85
N LEU A 86 -14.96 -1.37 -7.07
CA LEU A 86 -13.94 -0.36 -7.36
C LEU A 86 -14.17 0.97 -6.64
N ARG A 87 -15.43 1.35 -6.42
CA ARG A 87 -15.73 2.57 -5.65
C ARG A 87 -15.32 2.39 -4.20
N HIS A 88 -15.63 1.23 -3.64
CA HIS A 88 -15.29 0.87 -2.28
C HIS A 88 -13.77 0.94 -2.05
N LEU A 89 -13.00 0.29 -2.92
CA LEU A 89 -11.53 0.35 -2.90
C LEU A 89 -10.99 1.79 -2.99
N ILE A 90 -11.57 2.62 -3.86
CA ILE A 90 -11.18 4.04 -3.93
C ILE A 90 -11.54 4.75 -2.63
N SER A 91 -12.68 4.42 -2.02
CA SER A 91 -13.15 5.03 -0.77
C SER A 91 -12.17 4.76 0.37
N ILE A 92 -11.86 3.49 0.63
CA ILE A 92 -10.90 3.04 1.64
C ILE A 92 -9.56 3.74 1.45
N HIS A 93 -8.91 3.54 0.31
CA HIS A 93 -7.55 4.02 0.10
C HIS A 93 -7.42 5.52 -0.15
N SER A 94 -8.52 6.25 -0.36
CA SER A 94 -8.47 7.72 -0.43
C SER A 94 -8.97 8.41 0.83
N GLY A 95 -9.67 7.69 1.71
CA GLY A 95 -10.44 8.28 2.81
C GLY A 95 -11.58 9.19 2.34
N ILE A 96 -11.99 9.11 1.07
CA ILE A 96 -13.12 9.87 0.52
C ILE A 96 -14.34 8.94 0.49
N SER A 97 -15.40 9.32 1.20
CA SER A 97 -16.60 8.49 1.28
C SER A 97 -17.17 8.10 -0.09
N GLU A 98 -17.74 6.90 -0.20
CA GLU A 98 -18.46 6.49 -1.41
C GLU A 98 -19.54 7.50 -1.83
N ALA A 99 -20.21 8.12 -0.85
CA ALA A 99 -21.21 9.15 -1.10
C ALA A 99 -20.61 10.38 -1.82
N ASP A 100 -19.44 10.84 -1.40
CA ASP A 100 -18.73 11.95 -2.04
C ASP A 100 -18.18 11.57 -3.42
N LEU A 101 -17.69 10.33 -3.57
CA LEU A 101 -17.27 9.78 -4.86
C LEU A 101 -18.46 9.74 -5.85
N ILE A 102 -19.65 9.34 -5.40
CA ILE A 102 -20.87 9.33 -6.21
C ILE A 102 -21.31 10.75 -6.53
N ALA A 103 -21.38 11.63 -5.53
CA ALA A 103 -21.79 13.02 -5.67
C ALA A 103 -20.90 13.80 -6.65
N SER A 104 -19.66 13.33 -6.86
CA SER A 104 -18.74 13.91 -7.83
C SER A 104 -19.29 13.91 -9.26
N GLY A 105 -20.10 12.91 -9.63
CA GLY A 105 -20.58 12.66 -10.99
C GLY A 105 -19.48 12.31 -12.01
N GLN A 106 -18.24 12.08 -11.58
CA GLN A 106 -17.14 11.74 -12.47
C GLN A 106 -17.11 10.23 -12.78
N PRO A 107 -16.60 9.85 -13.95
CA PRO A 107 -16.32 8.45 -14.24
C PRO A 107 -15.17 7.95 -13.35
N MET A 108 -15.26 6.70 -12.89
CA MET A 108 -14.34 6.12 -11.92
C MET A 108 -12.85 6.20 -12.32
N GLN A 109 -12.56 6.20 -13.63
CA GLN A 109 -11.20 6.35 -14.16
C GLN A 109 -10.50 7.62 -13.68
N LYS A 110 -11.27 8.69 -13.52
CA LYS A 110 -10.75 9.99 -13.08
C LYS A 110 -10.69 10.10 -11.57
N LEU A 111 -11.64 9.46 -10.88
CA LEU A 111 -11.82 9.60 -9.44
C LEU A 111 -10.64 9.09 -8.63
N ALA A 112 -10.08 7.94 -8.96
CA ALA A 112 -8.98 7.37 -8.19
C ALA A 112 -7.76 8.32 -8.07
N GLY A 113 -7.36 8.95 -9.16
CA GLY A 113 -6.24 9.91 -9.14
C GLY A 113 -6.56 11.21 -8.38
N GLU A 114 -7.80 11.71 -8.54
CA GLU A 114 -8.28 12.90 -7.83
C GLU A 114 -8.45 12.65 -6.32
N ALA A 115 -8.97 11.48 -5.95
CA ALA A 115 -9.18 11.08 -4.57
C ALA A 115 -7.86 10.82 -3.84
N MET A 116 -6.89 10.16 -4.49
CA MET A 116 -5.54 10.03 -3.92
C MET A 116 -4.83 11.37 -3.77
N ALA A 117 -4.99 12.28 -4.73
CA ALA A 117 -4.48 13.64 -4.57
C ALA A 117 -5.17 14.36 -3.41
N ALA A 118 -6.46 14.11 -3.15
CA ALA A 118 -7.20 14.66 -2.02
C ALA A 118 -6.62 14.15 -0.69
N ARG A 119 -6.41 12.83 -0.56
CA ARG A 119 -5.72 12.21 0.59
C ARG A 119 -4.36 12.82 0.84
N ILE A 120 -3.49 12.84 -0.18
CA ILE A 120 -2.11 13.28 -0.03
C ILE A 120 -2.02 14.79 0.24
N ALA A 121 -2.83 15.59 -0.44
CA ALA A 121 -2.85 17.04 -0.26
C ALA A 121 -3.66 17.51 0.94
N GLN A 122 -4.29 16.59 1.69
CA GLN A 122 -5.19 16.89 2.81
C GLN A 122 -6.26 17.91 2.40
N LYS A 123 -6.87 17.65 1.24
CA LYS A 123 -7.92 18.46 0.62
C LYS A 123 -9.19 17.64 0.49
N THR A 124 -10.32 18.32 0.38
CA THR A 124 -11.55 17.68 -0.08
C THR A 124 -11.44 17.32 -1.57
N LEU A 125 -12.20 16.31 -2.00
CA LEU A 125 -12.30 15.97 -3.43
C LEU A 125 -12.75 17.17 -4.28
N ALA A 126 -13.66 18.00 -3.75
CA ALA A 126 -14.13 19.20 -4.43
C ALA A 126 -13.01 20.24 -4.66
N GLU A 127 -12.13 20.44 -3.68
CA GLU A 127 -10.99 21.35 -3.82
C GLU A 127 -9.97 20.86 -4.84
N VAL A 128 -9.64 19.57 -4.82
CA VAL A 128 -8.75 18.97 -5.83
C VAL A 128 -9.34 19.14 -7.23
N ARG A 129 -10.63 18.90 -7.38
CA ARG A 129 -11.32 19.07 -8.66
C ARG A 129 -11.31 20.50 -9.15
N ALA A 130 -11.54 21.48 -8.28
CA ALA A 130 -11.43 22.88 -8.65
C ALA A 130 -10.02 23.23 -9.19
N LEU A 131 -8.96 22.62 -8.64
CA LEU A 131 -7.60 22.78 -9.16
C LEU A 131 -7.41 22.11 -10.52
N VAL A 132 -7.94 20.90 -10.70
CA VAL A 132 -7.88 20.15 -11.97
C VAL A 132 -8.66 20.85 -13.08
N ASP A 133 -9.86 21.32 -12.79
CA ASP A 133 -10.70 22.10 -13.71
C ASP A 133 -10.04 23.44 -14.07
N GLY A 134 -9.25 24.00 -13.15
CA GLY A 134 -8.38 25.16 -13.36
C GLY A 134 -7.11 24.86 -14.17
N GLY A 135 -6.86 23.61 -14.57
CA GLY A 135 -5.72 23.18 -15.39
C GLY A 135 -4.50 22.68 -14.60
N THR A 136 -4.59 22.58 -13.27
CA THR A 136 -3.51 22.00 -12.46
C THR A 136 -3.48 20.49 -12.65
N SER A 137 -2.30 19.92 -12.90
CA SER A 137 -2.20 18.46 -13.01
C SER A 137 -2.25 17.78 -11.64
N ILE A 138 -2.81 16.56 -11.56
CA ILE A 138 -2.78 15.73 -10.35
C ILE A 138 -1.36 15.57 -9.80
N ARG A 139 -0.39 15.42 -10.70
CA ARG A 139 1.03 15.37 -10.35
C ARG A 139 1.45 16.61 -9.56
N ASP A 140 1.13 17.80 -10.07
CA ASP A 140 1.51 19.05 -9.42
C ASP A 140 0.79 19.24 -8.08
N ILE A 141 -0.44 18.75 -7.94
CA ILE A 141 -1.18 18.77 -6.66
C ILE A 141 -0.46 17.92 -5.62
N VAL A 142 -0.06 16.70 -5.99
CA VAL A 142 0.64 15.75 -5.10
C VAL A 142 2.03 16.28 -4.75
N VAL A 143 2.86 16.64 -5.74
CA VAL A 143 4.24 17.10 -5.54
C VAL A 143 4.29 18.39 -4.72
N ASN A 144 3.33 19.31 -4.91
CA ASN A 144 3.28 20.58 -4.17
C ASN A 144 2.39 20.54 -2.92
N SER A 145 1.93 19.35 -2.49
CA SER A 145 1.09 19.19 -1.30
C SER A 145 1.79 19.60 0.00
N GLY A 146 3.12 19.52 0.02
CA GLY A 146 3.92 19.67 1.24
C GLY A 146 3.93 18.42 2.13
N ALA A 147 3.31 17.31 1.72
CA ALA A 147 3.43 16.04 2.42
C ALA A 147 4.85 15.46 2.32
N GLU A 148 5.21 14.58 3.26
CA GLU A 148 6.52 13.93 3.22
C GLU A 148 6.57 12.92 2.04
N PRO A 149 7.64 12.89 1.22
CA PRO A 149 7.69 12.01 0.04
C PRO A 149 7.46 10.53 0.34
N GLN A 150 7.88 10.05 1.51
CA GLN A 150 7.67 8.66 1.93
C GLN A 150 6.18 8.36 2.18
N ILE A 151 5.44 9.30 2.78
CA ILE A 151 3.99 9.18 3.00
C ILE A 151 3.25 9.20 1.67
N MET A 152 3.64 10.09 0.75
CA MET A 152 3.05 10.13 -0.60
C MET A 152 3.25 8.79 -1.33
N LEU A 153 4.47 8.26 -1.28
CA LEU A 153 4.84 7.02 -1.94
C LEU A 153 4.07 5.83 -1.35
N PHE A 154 3.98 5.75 -0.03
CA PHE A 154 3.23 4.71 0.66
C PHE A 154 1.76 4.70 0.23
N ALA A 155 1.09 5.86 0.31
CA ALA A 155 -0.32 5.98 -0.08
C ALA A 155 -0.56 5.63 -1.55
N LEU A 156 0.31 6.09 -2.46
CA LEU A 156 0.21 5.75 -3.89
C LEU A 156 0.46 4.27 -4.15
N ASN A 157 1.40 3.65 -3.43
CA ASN A 157 1.68 2.23 -3.58
C ASN A 157 0.54 1.35 -3.07
N GLY A 158 -0.07 1.68 -1.92
CA GLY A 158 -1.24 0.95 -1.40
C GLY A 158 -2.38 0.91 -2.41
N MET A 159 -2.81 2.09 -2.87
CA MET A 159 -3.82 2.21 -3.91
C MET A 159 -3.46 1.47 -5.22
N ASN A 160 -2.19 1.53 -5.65
CA ASN A 160 -1.73 0.79 -6.83
C ASN A 160 -1.81 -0.73 -6.64
N SER A 161 -1.39 -1.22 -5.47
CA SER A 161 -1.44 -2.64 -5.14
C SER A 161 -2.88 -3.15 -5.14
N ALA A 162 -3.78 -2.46 -4.41
CA ALA A 162 -5.20 -2.78 -4.34
C ALA A 162 -5.85 -2.81 -5.73
N LEU A 163 -5.67 -1.74 -6.52
CA LEU A 163 -6.23 -1.70 -7.86
C LEU A 163 -5.69 -2.80 -8.76
N ASN A 164 -4.40 -3.13 -8.70
CA ASN A 164 -3.85 -4.22 -9.50
C ASN A 164 -4.39 -5.58 -9.08
N PHE A 165 -4.42 -5.86 -7.78
CA PHE A 165 -4.86 -7.13 -7.24
C PHE A 165 -6.33 -7.38 -7.60
N HIS A 166 -7.24 -6.50 -7.18
CA HIS A 166 -8.67 -6.70 -7.35
C HIS A 166 -9.07 -6.72 -8.82
N THR A 167 -8.41 -5.92 -9.68
CA THR A 167 -8.74 -5.94 -11.12
C THR A 167 -8.21 -7.16 -11.84
N HIS A 168 -7.11 -7.75 -11.36
CA HIS A 168 -6.62 -9.00 -11.88
C HIS A 168 -7.51 -10.15 -11.43
N VAL A 169 -7.71 -10.27 -10.13
CA VAL A 169 -8.39 -11.36 -9.44
C VAL A 169 -9.87 -11.42 -9.81
N ALA A 170 -10.58 -10.28 -9.76
CA ALA A 170 -11.98 -10.21 -10.18
C ALA A 170 -12.21 -10.62 -11.64
N ARG A 171 -11.21 -10.49 -12.51
CA ARG A 171 -11.30 -10.91 -13.93
C ARG A 171 -10.99 -12.39 -14.14
N THR A 172 -10.16 -12.98 -13.27
CA THR A 172 -9.63 -14.34 -13.48
C THR A 172 -10.37 -15.40 -12.69
N ILE A 173 -10.66 -15.12 -11.42
CA ILE A 173 -11.17 -16.13 -10.48
C ILE A 173 -12.37 -15.64 -9.64
N GLY A 174 -12.75 -14.35 -9.75
CA GLY A 174 -13.68 -13.72 -8.82
C GLY A 174 -12.93 -13.10 -7.65
N LEU A 175 -13.57 -12.19 -6.91
CA LEU A 175 -13.02 -11.66 -5.66
C LEU A 175 -13.12 -12.75 -4.58
N PRO A 176 -12.21 -12.79 -3.58
CA PRO A 176 -12.36 -13.66 -2.42
C PRO A 176 -13.70 -13.47 -1.73
N ASP A 177 -14.29 -14.58 -1.32
CA ASP A 177 -15.60 -14.73 -0.67
C ASP A 177 -15.46 -16.01 0.17
N THR A 178 -14.96 -15.83 1.40
CA THR A 178 -14.50 -16.92 2.28
C THR A 178 -15.67 -17.80 2.72
N ASP A 179 -16.78 -17.20 3.16
CA ASP A 179 -17.94 -17.93 3.65
C ASP A 179 -18.94 -18.34 2.53
N GLY A 180 -18.81 -17.74 1.34
CA GLY A 180 -19.61 -18.04 0.16
C GLY A 180 -21.01 -17.41 0.18
N ASP A 181 -21.23 -16.35 0.94
CA ASP A 181 -22.52 -15.65 1.02
C ASP A 181 -22.80 -14.72 -0.18
N GLY A 182 -21.77 -14.44 -0.98
CA GLY A 182 -21.79 -13.60 -2.16
C GLY A 182 -21.40 -12.14 -1.93
N ILE A 183 -20.95 -11.77 -0.73
CA ILE A 183 -20.27 -10.52 -0.40
C ILE A 183 -18.76 -10.79 -0.43
N PRO A 184 -17.97 -10.02 -1.20
CA PRO A 184 -16.52 -10.19 -1.19
C PRO A 184 -15.91 -9.78 0.15
N ASN A 185 -14.85 -10.47 0.59
CA ASN A 185 -14.21 -10.26 1.91
C ASN A 185 -13.96 -8.79 2.25
N MET A 186 -13.37 -8.02 1.32
CA MET A 186 -13.11 -6.56 1.47
C MET A 186 -14.34 -5.67 1.74
N ARG A 187 -15.53 -6.25 1.88
CA ARG A 187 -16.84 -5.59 2.06
C ARG A 187 -17.78 -6.39 2.97
N ASP A 188 -17.29 -7.48 3.56
CA ASP A 188 -18.08 -8.39 4.36
C ASP A 188 -17.81 -8.13 5.84
N ASP A 189 -18.87 -7.94 6.62
CA ASP A 189 -18.75 -7.62 8.05
C ASP A 189 -18.52 -8.89 8.91
N ASP A 190 -18.61 -10.10 8.32
CA ASP A 190 -18.49 -11.44 8.95
C ASP A 190 -17.83 -12.43 7.96
N ILE A 191 -16.55 -12.20 7.64
CA ILE A 191 -15.83 -12.81 6.50
C ILE A 191 -15.80 -14.35 6.53
N ASP A 192 -15.64 -14.95 7.70
CA ASP A 192 -15.59 -16.42 7.83
C ASP A 192 -16.96 -17.07 8.10
N GLY A 193 -17.99 -16.23 8.31
CA GLY A 193 -19.38 -16.63 8.53
C GLY A 193 -19.60 -17.40 9.83
N ASP A 194 -18.75 -17.23 10.84
CA ASP A 194 -18.88 -17.90 12.13
C ASP A 194 -19.90 -17.21 13.08
N GLY A 195 -20.32 -15.99 12.73
CA GLY A 195 -21.29 -15.17 13.45
C GLY A 195 -20.69 -14.15 14.42
N PHE A 196 -19.36 -14.00 14.46
CA PHE A 196 -18.67 -12.86 15.05
C PHE A 196 -18.35 -11.83 13.96
N LEU A 197 -18.57 -10.55 14.27
CA LEU A 197 -18.21 -9.47 13.33
C LEU A 197 -16.69 -9.28 13.33
N ASN A 198 -16.10 -8.91 12.19
CA ASN A 198 -14.64 -8.83 12.00
C ASN A 198 -13.92 -8.06 13.11
N TRP A 199 -14.41 -6.87 13.48
CA TRP A 199 -13.83 -6.04 14.55
C TRP A 199 -13.72 -6.74 15.93
N GLY A 200 -14.50 -7.80 16.13
CA GLY A 200 -14.56 -8.62 17.34
C GLY A 200 -14.00 -10.02 17.16
N ASP A 201 -13.58 -10.40 15.96
CA ASP A 201 -13.00 -11.69 15.64
C ASP A 201 -11.49 -11.73 15.93
N ALA A 202 -10.97 -12.89 16.31
CA ALA A 202 -9.56 -13.14 16.49
C ALA A 202 -8.89 -13.82 15.28
N ASP A 203 -9.67 -14.28 14.30
CA ASP A 203 -9.27 -15.03 13.09
C ASP A 203 -10.25 -14.68 11.96
N VAL A 204 -10.17 -13.45 11.45
CA VAL A 204 -11.22 -12.82 10.61
C VAL A 204 -11.50 -13.60 9.33
N ASP A 205 -10.48 -14.16 8.68
CA ASP A 205 -10.65 -14.94 7.44
C ASP A 205 -10.80 -16.46 7.68
N GLY A 206 -10.75 -16.89 8.94
CA GLY A 206 -10.91 -18.29 9.34
C GLY A 206 -9.85 -19.25 8.79
N ASP A 207 -8.67 -18.76 8.40
CA ASP A 207 -7.59 -19.60 7.86
C ASP A 207 -6.85 -20.43 8.93
N GLY A 208 -7.07 -20.08 10.21
CA GLY A 208 -6.49 -20.71 11.38
C GLY A 208 -5.21 -20.04 11.92
N LEU A 209 -4.80 -18.90 11.35
CA LEU A 209 -3.81 -17.98 11.86
C LEU A 209 -4.50 -16.82 12.56
N GLY A 210 -4.23 -16.63 13.85
CA GLY A 210 -4.79 -15.48 14.57
C GLY A 210 -4.29 -14.15 13.99
N ASN A 211 -5.15 -13.12 14.05
CA ASN A 211 -4.89 -11.78 13.50
C ASN A 211 -3.58 -11.13 14.01
N ASP A 212 -3.01 -11.61 15.12
CA ASP A 212 -1.75 -11.08 15.67
C ASP A 212 -0.49 -11.54 14.91
N VAL A 213 -0.62 -12.56 14.08
CA VAL A 213 0.47 -13.14 13.27
C VAL A 213 0.12 -13.28 11.79
N ASP A 214 -1.09 -12.93 11.41
CA ASP A 214 -1.53 -12.92 10.03
C ASP A 214 -1.05 -11.65 9.30
N ASP A 215 -0.57 -11.85 8.07
CA ASP A 215 -0.09 -10.80 7.17
C ASP A 215 -1.19 -10.30 6.21
N ASP A 216 -2.37 -10.93 6.18
CA ASP A 216 -3.53 -10.68 5.29
C ASP A 216 -4.87 -10.98 6.01
N ILE A 217 -5.21 -10.19 7.04
CA ILE A 217 -6.21 -10.55 8.08
C ILE A 217 -7.62 -10.80 7.53
N ASP A 218 -8.04 -10.08 6.51
CA ASP A 218 -9.36 -10.20 5.89
C ASP A 218 -9.37 -11.22 4.72
N GLY A 219 -8.22 -11.80 4.38
CA GLY A 219 -8.06 -12.74 3.28
C GLY A 219 -8.46 -12.17 1.92
N ASP A 220 -8.49 -10.84 1.75
CA ASP A 220 -8.86 -10.21 0.50
C ASP A 220 -7.73 -10.28 -0.55
N GLY A 221 -6.52 -10.65 -0.11
CA GLY A 221 -5.31 -10.85 -0.90
C GLY A 221 -4.40 -9.61 -1.02
N LEU A 222 -4.74 -8.52 -0.32
CA LEU A 222 -3.92 -7.34 -0.12
C LEU A 222 -3.30 -7.34 1.29
N ALA A 223 -2.04 -7.75 1.36
CA ALA A 223 -1.30 -7.76 2.63
C ALA A 223 -1.47 -6.47 3.47
N ASN A 224 -1.68 -6.64 4.78
CA ASN A 224 -2.00 -5.63 5.81
C ASN A 224 -1.15 -4.35 5.76
N LEU A 225 0.10 -4.43 5.25
CA LEU A 225 0.98 -3.28 5.10
C LEU A 225 0.50 -2.28 4.03
N PHE A 226 -0.25 -2.76 3.04
CA PHE A 226 -0.76 -1.97 1.93
C PHE A 226 -2.28 -1.82 1.97
N ASP A 227 -2.94 -2.51 2.89
CA ASP A 227 -4.34 -2.32 3.18
C ASP A 227 -4.58 -1.15 4.15
N ASP A 228 -5.57 -0.32 3.84
CA ASP A 228 -6.05 0.70 4.79
C ASP A 228 -7.28 0.21 5.58
N ASP A 229 -7.87 -0.92 5.19
CA ASP A 229 -8.99 -1.61 5.81
C ASP A 229 -8.60 -3.07 6.06
N VAL A 230 -7.85 -3.30 7.13
CA VAL A 230 -7.13 -4.56 7.37
C VAL A 230 -8.06 -5.71 7.77
N ASP A 231 -9.25 -5.39 8.27
CA ASP A 231 -10.26 -6.35 8.71
C ASP A 231 -11.55 -6.30 7.88
N GLY A 232 -11.60 -5.52 6.80
CA GLY A 232 -12.68 -5.53 5.80
C GLY A 232 -14.00 -4.86 6.21
N ASP A 233 -14.00 -3.83 7.08
CA ASP A 233 -15.18 -3.22 7.73
C ASP A 233 -15.57 -1.76 7.35
#